data_AF-A0A7J9ZVF2-F1
#
_entry.id   AF-A0A7J9ZVF2-F1
#
_cell.length_a   1.000
_cell.length_b   1.000
_cell.length_c   1.000
_cell.angle_alpha   90.00
_cell.angle_beta   90.00
_cell.angle_gamma   90.00
#
_symmetry.space_group_name_H-M   'P 1'
#
loop_
_entity.id
_entity.type
_entity.pdbx_description
1 polymer ?
#
loop_
_entity_poly.entity_id
_entity_poly.type
_entity_poly.pdbx_seq_one_letter_code
_entity_poly.pdbx_strand_id
1 'polypeptide(L)'
;MVNQMRDMSGFIVLMFMVSQTLSVPEWTNIGSFAAVNLANAAEAIGVGGLGALLLLALISAILNIVIASGSGLWSLESTVMVPTLMMLGLSPAVIQAAHRIGDSVTQGITPMNVMLY
;
A
#
# COMPACT_ATOMS: atom_id res chain seq x y z
N MET A 1 -9.54 8.27 27.58
CA MET A 1 -8.68 7.09 27.32
C MET A 1 -9.45 5.78 27.26
N VAL A 2 -10.14 5.33 28.33
CA VAL A 2 -10.81 4.01 28.33
C VAL A 2 -11.85 3.86 27.20
N ASN A 3 -12.70 4.88 26.98
CA ASN A 3 -13.68 4.85 25.89
C ASN A 3 -13.02 4.80 24.50
N GLN A 4 -11.95 5.55 24.28
CA GLN A 4 -11.22 5.56 23.00
C GLN A 4 -10.57 4.20 22.70
N MET A 5 -10.00 3.53 23.71
CA MET A 5 -9.45 2.19 23.52
C MET A 5 -10.54 1.14 23.27
N ARG A 6 -11.72 1.32 23.88
CA ARG A 6 -12.88 0.47 23.60
C ARG A 6 -13.35 0.61 22.15
N ASP A 7 -13.37 1.83 21.62
CA ASP A 7 -13.74 2.09 20.21
C ASP A 7 -12.71 1.52 19.23
N MET A 8 -11.43 1.41 19.62
CA MET A 8 -10.37 0.78 18.81
C MET A 8 -10.37 -0.76 18.86
N SER A 9 -11.16 -1.39 19.72
CA SER A 9 -11.14 -2.85 19.90
C SER A 9 -11.41 -3.63 18.62
N GLY A 10 -12.36 -3.20 17.80
CA GLY A 10 -12.65 -3.81 16.49
C GLY A 10 -11.49 -3.66 15.49
N PHE A 11 -10.82 -2.50 15.49
CA PHE A 11 -9.64 -2.27 14.66
C PHE A 11 -8.47 -3.18 15.07
N ILE A 12 -8.26 -3.41 16.37
CA ILE A 12 -7.21 -4.31 16.88
C ILE A 12 -7.43 -5.74 16.36
N VAL A 13 -8.67 -6.24 16.41
CA VAL A 13 -9.01 -7.59 15.91
C VAL A 13 -8.77 -7.69 14.40
N LEU A 14 -9.15 -6.65 13.63
CA LEU A 14 -8.88 -6.61 12.19
C LEU A 14 -7.37 -6.60 11.90
N MET A 15 -6.60 -5.75 12.58
CA MET A 15 -5.15 -5.65 12.41
C MET A 15 -4.44 -6.95 12.78
N PHE A 16 -4.94 -7.68 13.77
CA PHE A 16 -4.44 -9.02 14.08
C PHE A 16 -4.56 -9.96 12.87
N MET A 17 -5.75 -10.04 12.27
CA MET A 17 -5.98 -10.91 11.09
C MET A 17 -5.16 -10.45 9.86
N VAL A 18 -5.06 -9.15 9.64
CA VAL A 18 -4.22 -8.58 8.57
C VAL A 18 -2.76 -8.93 8.79
N SER A 19 -2.24 -8.78 10.01
CA SER A 19 -0.86 -9.12 10.36
C SER A 19 -0.55 -10.60 10.11
N GLN A 20 -1.45 -11.52 10.50
CA GLN A 20 -1.26 -12.94 10.22
C GLN A 20 -1.26 -13.23 8.70
N THR A 21 -2.11 -12.53 7.94
CA THR A 21 -2.19 -12.70 6.48
C THR A 21 -0.94 -12.18 5.78
N LEU A 22 -0.39 -11.04 6.21
CA LEU A 22 0.84 -10.45 5.66
C LEU A 22 2.10 -11.23 6.05
N SER A 23 2.09 -11.92 7.19
CA SER A 23 3.22 -12.73 7.65
C SER A 23 3.49 -13.93 6.74
N VAL A 24 2.47 -14.47 6.06
CA VAL A 24 2.63 -15.65 5.19
C VAL A 24 3.44 -15.32 3.91
N PRO A 25 3.14 -14.26 3.13
CA PRO A 25 3.98 -13.82 2.01
C PRO A 25 5.42 -13.47 2.41
N GLU A 26 5.62 -12.94 3.61
CA GLU A 26 6.93 -12.61 4.16
C GLU A 26 7.73 -13.89 4.48
N TRP A 27 7.13 -14.84 5.20
CA TRP A 27 7.75 -16.12 5.54
C TRP A 27 8.07 -16.99 4.31
N THR A 28 7.19 -16.95 3.30
CA THR A 28 7.36 -17.72 2.05
C THR A 28 8.30 -17.05 1.04
N ASN A 29 8.78 -15.83 1.31
CA ASN A 29 9.57 -15.00 0.39
C ASN A 29 8.87 -14.68 -0.94
N ILE A 30 7.55 -14.88 -1.04
CA ILE A 30 6.79 -14.54 -2.25
C ILE A 30 6.77 -13.02 -2.45
N GLY A 31 6.71 -12.24 -1.36
CA GLY A 31 6.82 -10.77 -1.43
C GLY A 31 8.14 -10.32 -2.06
N SER A 32 9.25 -10.86 -1.58
CA SER A 32 10.60 -10.59 -2.11
C SER A 32 10.73 -11.06 -3.57
N PHE A 33 10.23 -12.24 -3.90
CA PHE A 33 10.24 -12.75 -5.27
C PHE A 33 9.44 -11.85 -6.22
N ALA A 34 8.22 -11.46 -5.85
CA ALA A 34 7.41 -10.53 -6.62
C ALA A 34 8.11 -9.18 -6.77
N ALA A 35 8.73 -8.69 -5.70
CA ALA A 35 9.39 -7.40 -5.69
C ALA A 35 10.58 -7.32 -6.66
N VAL A 36 11.42 -8.37 -6.72
CA VAL A 36 12.54 -8.48 -7.64
C VAL A 36 12.06 -8.53 -9.09
N ASN A 37 11.01 -9.31 -9.39
CA ASN A 37 10.46 -9.39 -10.75
C ASN A 37 9.88 -8.05 -11.21
N LEU A 38 9.18 -7.33 -10.32
CA LEU A 38 8.65 -5.99 -10.61
C LEU A 38 9.78 -4.96 -10.81
N ALA A 39 10.85 -5.03 -10.03
CA ALA A 39 12.01 -4.15 -10.19
C ALA A 39 12.68 -4.38 -11.56
N ASN A 40 12.92 -5.64 -11.92
CA ASN A 40 13.48 -6.00 -13.23
C ASN A 40 12.58 -5.54 -14.39
N ALA A 41 11.27 -5.67 -14.26
CA ALA A 41 10.31 -5.20 -15.27
C ALA A 41 10.32 -3.66 -15.40
N ALA A 42 10.40 -2.95 -14.27
CA ALA A 42 10.51 -1.49 -14.26
C ALA A 42 11.81 -1.01 -14.89
N GLU A 43 12.94 -1.66 -14.58
CA GLU A 43 14.24 -1.37 -15.20
C GLU A 43 14.23 -1.66 -16.71
N ALA A 44 13.63 -2.76 -17.16
CA ALA A 44 13.55 -3.14 -18.57
C ALA A 44 12.78 -2.11 -19.42
N ILE A 45 11.79 -1.43 -18.84
CA ILE A 45 11.00 -0.38 -19.50
C ILE A 45 11.66 1.01 -19.31
N GLY A 46 12.74 1.10 -18.53
CA GLY A 46 13.43 2.36 -18.23
C GLY A 46 12.65 3.26 -17.26
N VAL A 47 11.73 2.69 -16.47
CA VAL A 47 10.91 3.41 -15.50
C VAL A 47 11.69 3.55 -14.20
N GLY A 48 12.36 4.68 -14.03
CA GLY A 48 13.11 5.02 -12.81
C GLY A 48 12.63 6.30 -12.14
N GLY A 49 13.05 6.51 -10.89
CA GLY A 49 12.88 7.76 -10.17
C GLY A 49 11.42 8.22 -10.06
N LEU A 50 11.12 9.42 -10.59
CA LEU A 50 9.80 10.02 -10.54
C LEU A 50 8.73 9.20 -11.28
N GLY A 51 9.09 8.53 -12.38
CA GLY A 51 8.14 7.71 -13.16
C GLY A 51 7.60 6.54 -12.33
N ALA A 52 8.47 5.90 -11.55
CA ALA A 52 8.08 4.81 -10.67
C ALA A 52 7.17 5.29 -9.52
N LEU A 53 7.42 6.50 -8.99
CA LEU A 53 6.56 7.11 -7.96
C LEU A 53 5.17 7.49 -8.49
N LEU A 54 5.09 7.99 -9.73
CA LEU A 54 3.81 8.29 -10.37
C LEU A 54 3.01 7.02 -10.67
N LEU A 55 3.67 5.96 -11.10
CA LEU A 55 3.05 4.64 -11.27
C LEU A 55 2.52 4.10 -9.94
N LEU A 56 3.29 4.22 -8.86
CA LEU A 56 2.82 3.87 -7.53
C LEU A 56 1.57 4.66 -7.16
N ALA A 57 1.60 5.99 -7.28
CA ALA A 57 0.46 6.85 -6.95
C ALA A 57 -0.80 6.49 -7.78
N LEU A 58 -0.63 6.15 -9.06
CA LEU A 58 -1.71 5.69 -9.92
C LEU A 58 -2.29 4.34 -9.45
N ILE A 59 -1.42 3.38 -9.09
CA ILE A 59 -1.83 2.08 -8.55
C ILE A 59 -2.60 2.26 -7.25
N SER A 60 -2.07 3.06 -6.31
CA SER A 60 -2.75 3.34 -5.04
C SER A 60 -4.12 3.98 -5.27
N ALA A 61 -4.23 4.94 -6.21
CA ALA A 61 -5.49 5.58 -6.57
C ALA A 61 -6.52 4.59 -7.14
N ILE A 62 -6.11 3.68 -8.02
CA ILE A 62 -7.01 2.67 -8.61
C ILE A 62 -7.49 1.69 -7.52
N LEU A 63 -6.58 1.19 -6.69
CA LEU A 63 -6.91 0.21 -5.64
C LEU A 63 -7.83 0.80 -4.58
N ASN A 64 -7.70 2.08 -4.26
CA ASN A 64 -8.54 2.79 -3.30
C ASN A 64 -10.03 2.83 -3.71
N ILE A 65 -10.35 2.74 -5.01
CA ILE A 65 -11.75 2.62 -5.46
C ILE A 65 -12.42 1.37 -4.86
N VAL A 66 -11.66 0.31 -4.60
CA VAL A 66 -12.16 -0.94 -4.00
C VAL A 66 -11.87 -1.00 -2.50
N ILE A 67 -10.68 -0.54 -2.10
CA ILE A 67 -10.18 -0.61 -0.72
C ILE A 67 -10.12 0.81 -0.15
N ALA A 68 -11.25 1.32 0.33
CA ALA A 68 -11.34 2.69 0.86
C ALA A 68 -10.58 2.94 2.19
N SER A 69 -10.05 1.88 2.82
CA SER A 69 -9.25 2.02 4.04
C SER A 69 -7.80 2.32 3.68
N GLY A 70 -7.34 3.56 3.90
CA GLY A 70 -5.96 3.95 3.61
C GLY A 70 -4.91 3.12 4.36
N SER A 71 -5.15 2.79 5.64
CA SER A 71 -4.26 1.89 6.40
C SER A 71 -4.31 0.44 5.88
N GLY A 72 -5.49 -0.04 5.49
CA GLY A 72 -5.64 -1.39 4.93
C GLY A 72 -4.98 -1.54 3.56
N LEU A 73 -5.13 -0.52 2.71
CA LEU A 73 -4.48 -0.44 1.40
C LEU A 73 -2.96 -0.44 1.55
N TRP A 74 -2.43 0.44 2.41
CA TRP A 74 -0.99 0.53 2.65
C TRP A 74 -0.40 -0.78 3.19
N SER A 75 -1.09 -1.45 4.10
CA SER A 75 -0.67 -2.75 4.65
C SER A 75 -0.43 -3.80 3.57
N LEU A 76 -1.25 -3.83 2.52
CA LEU A 76 -1.08 -4.74 1.39
C LEU A 76 -0.02 -4.25 0.41
N GLU A 77 -0.11 -2.99 -0.02
CA GLU A 77 0.75 -2.42 -1.07
C GLU A 77 2.22 -2.32 -0.64
N SER A 78 2.47 -1.92 0.60
CA SER A 78 3.82 -1.73 1.11
C SER A 78 4.65 -3.01 1.13
N THR A 79 4.02 -4.17 1.33
CA THR A 79 4.70 -5.47 1.42
C THR A 79 5.45 -5.81 0.13
N VAL A 80 4.96 -5.36 -1.03
CA VAL A 80 5.57 -5.62 -2.34
C VAL A 80 6.26 -4.37 -2.89
N MET A 81 5.58 -3.22 -2.85
CA MET A 81 6.05 -2.01 -3.53
C MET A 81 7.24 -1.34 -2.83
N VAL A 82 7.31 -1.39 -1.50
CA VAL A 82 8.45 -0.78 -0.77
C VAL A 82 9.75 -1.48 -1.12
N PRO A 83 9.88 -2.82 -1.03
CA PRO A 83 11.08 -3.51 -1.48
C PRO A 83 11.42 -3.27 -2.95
N THR A 84 10.43 -3.30 -3.86
CA THR A 84 10.64 -3.06 -5.30
C THR A 84 11.28 -1.70 -5.56
N LEU A 85 10.69 -0.63 -5.02
CA LEU A 85 11.13 0.73 -5.28
C LEU A 85 12.45 1.06 -4.55
N MET A 86 12.71 0.39 -3.42
CA MET A 86 14.02 0.46 -2.76
C MET A 86 15.13 -0.14 -3.63
N MET A 87 14.86 -1.22 -4.38
CA MET A 87 15.83 -1.77 -5.33
C MET A 87 16.12 -0.79 -6.48
N LEU A 88 15.15 0.05 -6.85
CA LEU A 88 15.31 1.14 -7.82
C LEU A 88 16.00 2.39 -7.23
N GLY A 89 16.46 2.34 -5.98
CA GLY A 89 17.18 3.42 -5.31
C GLY A 89 16.30 4.49 -4.65
N LEU A 90 14.99 4.27 -4.52
CA LEU A 90 14.07 5.21 -3.86
C LEU A 90 14.01 4.97 -2.35
N SER A 91 13.94 6.05 -1.58
CA SER A 91 13.79 5.94 -0.12
C SER A 91 12.36 5.58 0.30
N PRO A 92 12.16 4.79 1.37
CA PRO A 92 10.83 4.47 1.90
C PRO A 92 9.96 5.69 2.21
N ALA A 93 10.57 6.80 2.63
CA ALA A 93 9.86 8.04 2.93
C ALA A 93 9.17 8.63 1.69
N VAL A 94 9.87 8.62 0.54
CA VAL A 94 9.32 9.14 -0.71
C VAL A 94 8.28 8.18 -1.30
N ILE A 95 8.49 6.87 -1.13
CA ILE A 95 7.51 5.83 -1.52
C ILE A 95 6.21 6.01 -0.74
N GLN A 96 6.29 6.16 0.58
CA GLN A 96 5.12 6.42 1.43
C GLN A 96 4.42 7.73 1.07
N ALA A 97 5.17 8.78 0.76
CA ALA A 97 4.61 10.05 0.32
C ALA A 97 3.82 9.89 -1.00
N ALA A 98 4.37 9.16 -1.97
CA ALA A 98 3.70 8.90 -3.25
C ALA A 98 2.40 8.09 -3.06
N HIS A 99 2.42 7.05 -2.22
CA HIS A 99 1.20 6.32 -1.85
C HIS A 99 0.15 7.26 -1.23
N ARG A 100 0.52 8.11 -0.28
CA ARG A 100 -0.43 9.06 0.35
C ARG A 100 -1.04 10.04 -0.63
N ILE A 101 -0.28 10.47 -1.64
CA ILE A 101 -0.81 11.30 -2.72
C ILE A 101 -1.86 10.51 -3.49
N GLY A 102 -1.56 9.29 -3.92
CA GLY A 102 -2.51 8.43 -4.65
C GLY A 102 -3.78 8.10 -3.85
N ASP A 103 -3.62 7.70 -2.59
CA ASP A 103 -4.71 7.37 -1.68
C ASP A 103 -5.64 8.57 -1.38
N SER A 104 -5.14 9.81 -1.49
CA SER A 104 -5.98 10.98 -1.24
C SER A 104 -6.87 11.36 -2.43
N VAL A 105 -6.43 11.06 -3.66
CA VAL A 105 -7.07 11.56 -4.89
C VAL A 105 -8.46 10.94 -5.12
N THR A 106 -8.62 9.65 -4.84
CA THR A 106 -9.83 8.88 -5.18
C THR A 106 -10.81 8.68 -4.02
N GLN A 107 -10.45 9.11 -2.81
CA GLN A 107 -11.32 8.99 -1.63
C GLN A 107 -12.65 9.77 -1.78
N GLY A 108 -12.66 10.86 -2.55
CA GLY A 108 -13.86 11.67 -2.77
C GLY A 108 -14.83 11.11 -3.82
N ILE A 109 -14.41 10.13 -4.61
CA ILE A 109 -15.22 9.56 -5.71
C ILE A 109 -15.51 8.06 -5.53
N THR A 110 -14.83 7.40 -4.58
CA THR A 110 -14.98 5.95 -4.39
C THR A 110 -16.38 5.61 -3.86
N PRO A 111 -17.15 4.73 -4.54
CA PRO A 111 -18.50 4.35 -4.11
C PRO A 111 -18.49 3.55 -2.80
N MET A 112 -17.31 3.07 -2.37
CA MET A 112 -17.09 2.35 -1.12
C MET A 112 -16.94 3.28 0.09
N ASN A 113 -16.88 4.61 -0.11
CA ASN A 113 -16.78 5.54 1.00
C ASN A 113 -18.12 5.67 1.73
N VAL A 114 -18.15 5.24 2.99
CA VAL A 114 -19.34 5.26 3.85
C VAL A 114 -19.79 6.69 4.16
N MET A 115 -18.90 7.69 4.08
CA MET A 115 -19.24 9.11 4.34
C MET A 115 -19.86 9.85 3.15
N LEU A 116 -19.95 9.22 1.96
CA LEU A 116 -20.61 9.80 0.80
C LEU A 116 -22.14 9.60 0.79
N TYR A 117 -22.69 8.94 1.82
CA TYR A 117 -24.12 8.71 2.05
C TYR A 117 -24.50 9.10 3.48
#